data_AF-A0A1F9A9I1-F1
#
_entry.id   AF-A0A1F9A9I1-F1
#
_cell.length_a   1.000
_cell.length_b   1.000
_cell.length_c   1.000
_cell.angle_alpha   90.00
_cell.angle_beta   90.00
_cell.angle_gamma   90.00
#
_symmetry.space_group_name_H-M   'P 1'
#
loop_
_entity.id
_entity.type
_entity.pdbx_description
1 polymer ?
#
loop_
_entity_poly.entity_id
_entity_poly.type
_entity_poly.pdbx_seq_one_letter_code
_entity_poly.pdbx_strand_id
1 'polypeptide(L)'
;MIVQMASSNTLIQTLVPDNLRGRVMAVYGMMFMGMAPFGALLAGTIAHHLGAPITVTLGGAVCIVAAVGFGLRLPTFRREARQMIVALQMAGGDPAEETIGQGSVAAPRRT
;
A
#
# COMPACT_ATOMS: atom_id res chain seq x y z
N MET A 1 0.26 10.92 0.60
CA MET A 1 -0.85 10.50 -0.28
C MET A 1 -0.35 9.74 -1.51
N ILE A 2 0.50 10.31 -2.38
CA ILE A 2 0.96 9.67 -3.64
C ILE A 2 1.58 8.27 -3.41
N VAL A 3 2.58 8.16 -2.54
CA VAL A 3 3.26 6.86 -2.27
C VAL A 3 2.31 5.83 -1.67
N GLN A 4 1.49 6.24 -0.69
CA GLN A 4 0.54 5.33 -0.02
C GLN A 4 -0.49 4.76 -1.01
N MET A 5 -1.07 5.60 -1.87
CA MET A 5 -2.04 5.18 -2.87
C MET A 5 -1.39 4.28 -3.91
N ALA A 6 -0.21 4.64 -4.42
CA ALA A 6 0.52 3.81 -5.38
C ALA A 6 0.85 2.43 -4.78
N SER A 7 1.40 2.38 -3.57
CA SER A 7 1.72 1.13 -2.90
C SER A 7 0.48 0.28 -2.64
N SER A 8 -0.64 0.86 -2.16
CA SER A 8 -1.87 0.12 -1.89
C SER A 8 -2.48 -0.45 -3.17
N ASN A 9 -2.54 0.36 -4.23
CA ASN A 9 -3.04 -0.07 -5.53
C ASN A 9 -2.19 -1.22 -6.10
N THR A 10 -0.86 -1.13 -6.01
CA THR A 10 0.04 -2.20 -6.45
C THR A 10 -0.15 -3.46 -5.60
N LEU A 11 -0.24 -3.33 -4.27
CA LEU A 11 -0.40 -4.49 -3.39
C LEU A 11 -1.68 -5.27 -3.70
N ILE A 12 -2.81 -4.56 -3.84
CA ILE A 12 -4.09 -5.17 -4.20
C ILE A 12 -3.98 -5.79 -5.61
N GLN A 13 -3.34 -5.09 -6.55
CA GLN A 13 -3.15 -5.61 -7.91
C GLN A 13 -2.29 -6.86 -7.99
N THR A 14 -1.33 -7.05 -7.08
CA THR A 14 -0.35 -8.15 -7.13
C THR A 14 -0.79 -9.34 -6.30
N LEU A 15 -1.62 -9.13 -5.26
CA LEU A 15 -2.08 -10.19 -4.36
C LEU A 15 -3.44 -10.79 -4.74
N VAL A 16 -4.24 -10.09 -5.54
CA VAL A 16 -5.58 -10.54 -5.90
C VAL A 16 -5.53 -11.38 -7.17
N PRO A 17 -6.10 -12.60 -7.18
CA PRO A 17 -6.17 -13.43 -8.38
C PRO A 17 -7.03 -12.77 -9.46
N ASP A 18 -6.66 -12.96 -10.73
CA ASP A 18 -7.19 -12.20 -11.88
C ASP A 18 -8.72 -12.23 -12.00
N ASN A 19 -9.34 -13.35 -11.62
CA ASN A 19 -10.80 -13.52 -11.65
C ASN A 19 -11.56 -12.70 -10.61
N LEU A 20 -10.88 -12.17 -9.58
CA LEU A 20 -11.49 -11.38 -8.49
C LEU A 20 -11.02 -9.93 -8.46
N ARG A 21 -10.08 -9.54 -9.32
CA ARG A 21 -9.46 -8.20 -9.33
C ARG A 21 -10.47 -7.07 -9.36
N GLY A 22 -11.48 -7.17 -10.25
CA GLY A 22 -12.55 -6.18 -10.37
C GLY A 22 -13.45 -6.08 -9.11
N ARG A 23 -13.75 -7.21 -8.46
CA ARG A 23 -14.56 -7.23 -7.23
C ARG A 23 -13.82 -6.65 -6.04
N VAL A 24 -12.53 -6.99 -5.89
CA VAL A 24 -11.72 -6.45 -4.79
C VAL A 24 -11.47 -4.96 -4.96
N MET A 25 -11.22 -4.49 -6.19
CA MET A 25 -11.07 -3.06 -6.46
C MET A 25 -12.38 -2.29 -6.22
N ALA A 26 -13.53 -2.87 -6.57
CA ALA A 26 -14.83 -2.26 -6.28
C ALA A 26 -15.08 -2.12 -4.78
N VAL A 27 -14.76 -3.16 -3.98
CA VAL A 27 -14.87 -3.09 -2.50
C VAL A 27 -13.88 -2.08 -1.92
N TYR A 28 -12.65 -2.04 -2.42
CA TYR A 28 -11.65 -1.06 -2.00
C TYR A 28 -12.13 0.39 -2.25
N GLY A 29 -12.65 0.67 -3.45
CA GLY A 29 -13.23 1.97 -3.79
C GLY A 29 -14.46 2.31 -2.94
N MET A 30 -15.36 1.34 -2.72
CA MET A 30 -16.54 1.50 -1.88
C MET A 30 -16.15 1.83 -0.43
N MET A 31 -15.17 1.15 0.14
CA MET A 31 -14.70 1.45 1.49
C MET A 31 -14.05 2.83 1.57
N PHE A 32 -13.21 3.18 0.59
CA PHE A 32 -12.49 4.45 0.59
C PHE A 32 -13.45 5.65 0.47
N MET A 33 -14.39 5.59 -0.47
CA MET A 33 -15.39 6.66 -0.68
C MET A 33 -16.50 6.62 0.37
N GLY A 34 -16.92 5.41 0.77
CA GLY A 34 -18.04 5.17 1.66
C GLY A 34 -17.75 5.53 3.11
N MET A 35 -16.49 5.48 3.57
CA MET A 35 -16.11 5.88 4.93
C MET A 35 -16.21 7.39 5.19
N ALA A 36 -16.13 8.21 4.13
CA ALA A 36 -16.17 9.67 4.25
C ALA A 36 -17.46 10.20 4.93
N PRO A 37 -18.68 9.83 4.49
CA PRO A 37 -19.92 10.28 5.15
C PRO A 37 -20.05 9.77 6.59
N PHE A 38 -19.58 8.56 6.91
CA PHE A 38 -19.60 8.05 8.28
C PHE A 38 -18.68 8.88 9.21
N GLY A 39 -17.48 9.21 8.73
CA GLY A 39 -16.57 10.09 9.47
C GLY A 39 -17.18 11.47 9.70
N ALA A 40 -17.82 12.05 8.68
CA ALA A 40 -18.49 13.33 8.78
C ALA A 40 -19.69 13.31 9.75
N LEU A 41 -20.50 12.25 9.75
CA LEU A 41 -21.62 12.08 10.68
C LEU A 41 -21.14 11.93 12.12
N LEU A 42 -20.12 11.10 12.36
CA LEU A 42 -19.53 10.94 13.70
C LEU A 42 -18.92 12.25 14.19
N ALA A 43 -18.13 12.94 13.35
CA ALA A 43 -17.56 14.23 13.71
C ALA A 43 -18.65 15.28 13.96
N GLY A 44 -19.69 15.33 13.11
CA GLY A 44 -20.79 16.29 13.23
C GLY A 44 -21.64 16.08 14.49
N THR A 45 -21.95 14.83 14.84
CA THR A 45 -22.69 14.49 16.07
C THR A 45 -21.91 14.85 17.33
N ILE A 46 -20.60 14.56 17.36
CA ILE A 46 -19.72 14.94 18.48
C ILE A 46 -19.60 16.47 18.56
N ALA A 47 -19.48 17.16 17.41
CA ALA A 47 -19.42 18.61 17.36
C ALA A 47 -20.70 19.29 17.82
N HIS A 48 -21.86 18.68 17.58
CA HIS A 48 -23.15 19.20 18.02
C HIS A 48 -23.31 19.12 19.55
N HIS A 49 -22.81 18.07 20.19
CA HIS A 49 -22.96 17.88 21.64
C HIS A 49 -21.84 18.53 22.47
N LEU A 50 -20.59 18.52 22.00
CA LEU A 50 -19.42 18.98 22.76
C LEU A 50 -18.75 20.24 22.18
N GLY A 51 -19.24 20.73 21.04
CA GLY A 51 -18.66 21.87 20.33
C GLY A 51 -17.50 21.49 19.40
N ALA A 52 -17.21 22.40 18.47
CA ALA A 52 -16.16 22.23 17.46
C ALA A 52 -14.74 22.01 18.05
N PRO A 53 -14.29 22.73 19.11
CA PRO A 53 -12.92 22.58 19.61
C PRO A 53 -12.62 21.17 20.12
N ILE A 54 -13.52 20.61 20.94
CA ILE A 54 -13.35 19.28 21.55
C ILE A 54 -13.34 18.19 20.48
N THR A 55 -14.16 18.34 19.44
CA THR A 55 -14.23 17.39 18.33
C THR A 55 -12.92 17.33 17.55
N VAL A 56 -12.31 18.49 17.26
CA VAL A 56 -11.02 18.56 16.57
C VAL A 56 -9.92 17.96 17.43
N THR A 57 -9.91 18.23 18.74
CA THR A 57 -8.94 17.62 19.67
C THR A 57 -9.08 16.11 19.74
N LEU A 58 -10.31 15.58 19.79
CA LEU A 58 -10.58 14.14 19.76
C LEU A 58 -10.10 13.52 18.44
N GLY A 59 -10.42 14.13 17.29
CA GLY A 59 -9.95 13.65 15.99
C GLY A 59 -8.42 13.63 15.90
N GLY A 60 -7.75 14.69 16.39
CA GLY A 60 -6.29 14.74 16.49
C GLY A 60 -5.71 13.67 17.40
N ALA A 61 -6.30 13.44 18.57
CA ALA A 61 -5.89 12.40 19.51
C ALA A 61 -6.01 11.00 18.89
N VAL A 62 -7.12 10.72 18.19
CA VAL A 62 -7.31 9.45 17.46
C VAL A 62 -6.23 9.27 16.39
N CYS A 63 -5.89 10.32 15.63
CA CYS A 63 -4.80 10.28 14.66
C CYS A 63 -3.44 9.95 15.30
N ILE A 64 -3.13 10.55 16.45
CA ILE A 64 -1.89 10.28 17.18
C ILE A 64 -1.86 8.83 17.68
N VAL A 65 -2.95 8.35 18.28
CA VAL A 65 -3.05 6.96 18.77
C VAL A 65 -2.90 5.97 17.60
N ALA A 66 -3.54 6.23 16.46
CA ALA A 66 -3.40 5.43 15.26
C ALA A 66 -1.95 5.45 14.72
N ALA A 67 -1.30 6.62 14.69
CA ALA A 67 0.09 6.74 14.25
C ALA A 67 1.06 5.99 15.16
N VAL A 68 0.89 6.09 16.48
CA VAL A 68 1.69 5.35 17.47
C VAL A 68 1.43 3.85 17.35
N GLY A 69 0.16 3.43 17.28
CA GLY A 69 -0.20 2.02 17.10
C GLY A 69 0.37 1.44 15.81
N PHE A 70 0.32 2.19 14.71
CA PHE A 70 0.93 1.81 13.45
C PHE A 70 2.45 1.76 13.54
N GLY A 71 3.09 2.76 14.17
CA GLY A 71 4.55 2.80 14.39
C GLY A 71 5.07 1.62 15.22
N LEU A 72 4.33 1.20 16.24
CA LEU A 72 4.65 0.02 17.05
C LEU A 72 4.44 -1.30 16.30
N ARG A 73 3.51 -1.35 15.34
CA ARG A 73 3.25 -2.51 14.46
C ARG A 73 4.15 -2.53 13.22
N LEU A 74 4.74 -1.39 12.86
CA LEU A 74 5.66 -1.22 11.73
C LEU A 74 6.86 -2.16 11.73
N PRO A 75 7.55 -2.47 12.87
CA PRO A 75 8.64 -3.44 12.86
C PRO A 75 8.19 -4.85 12.46
N THR A 76 6.94 -5.24 12.76
CA THR A 76 6.37 -6.52 12.35
C THR A 76 6.03 -6.52 10.86
N PHE A 77 5.37 -5.47 10.37
CA PHE A 77 5.08 -5.32 8.93
C PHE A 77 6.34 -5.22 8.07
N ARG A 78 7.44 -4.64 8.59
CA ARG A 78 8.73 -4.60 7.89
C ARG A 78 9.32 -5.99 7.65
N ARG A 79 9.09 -6.95 8.55
CA ARG A 79 9.54 -8.34 8.35
C ARG A 79 8.72 -9.04 7.27
N GLU A 80 7.40 -8.89 7.30
CA GLU A 80 6.50 -9.47 6.29
C GLU A 80 6.70 -8.84 4.90
N ALA A 81 6.83 -7.52 4.82
CA ALA A 81 7.12 -6.83 3.56
C ALA A 81 8.46 -7.27 2.95
N ARG A 82 9.50 -7.50 3.78
CA ARG A 82 10.77 -8.05 3.32
C ARG A 82 10.62 -9.49 2.80
N GLN A 83 9.81 -10.31 3.47
CA GLN A 83 9.53 -11.69 3.04
C GLN A 83 8.77 -11.70 1.70
N MET A 84 7.82 -10.81 1.50
CA MET A 84 7.10 -10.68 0.23
C MET A 84 8.00 -10.20 -0.91
N ILE A 85 8.87 -9.22 -0.67
CA ILE A 85 9.85 -8.75 -1.67
C ILE A 85 10.80 -9.87 -2.05
N VAL A 86 11.35 -10.59 -1.06
CA VAL A 86 12.22 -11.74 -1.31
C VAL A 86 11.45 -12.86 -2.03
N ALA A 87 10.21 -13.17 -1.64
CA ALA A 87 9.38 -14.19 -2.30
C ALA A 87 9.03 -13.81 -3.74
N LEU A 88 8.75 -12.53 -4.02
CA LEU A 88 8.55 -12.02 -5.38
C LEU A 88 9.84 -12.05 -6.20
N GLN A 89 11.00 -11.78 -5.61
CA GLN A 89 12.30 -11.95 -6.28
C GLN A 89 12.59 -13.42 -6.60
N MET A 90 12.24 -14.33 -5.69
CA MET A 90 12.42 -15.78 -5.89
C MET A 90 11.42 -16.36 -6.90
N ALA A 91 10.20 -15.82 -6.96
CA ALA A 91 9.17 -16.23 -7.92
C ALA A 91 9.30 -15.55 -9.29
N GLY A 92 9.93 -14.38 -9.35
CA GLY A 92 10.17 -13.62 -10.58
C GLY A 92 11.22 -14.24 -11.50
N GLY A 93 12.03 -15.19 -11.00
CA GLY A 93 13.20 -15.67 -11.73
C GLY A 93 14.22 -14.55 -11.90
N ASP A 94 15.50 -14.89 -11.84
CA ASP A 94 16.60 -13.94 -12.01
C ASP A 94 16.41 -12.99 -13.22
N PRO A 95 16.48 -11.66 -13.03
CA PRO A 95 16.58 -10.76 -14.17
C PRO A 95 17.67 -9.70 -13.94
N ALA A 96 18.95 -10.08 -14.02
CA ALA A 96 20.02 -9.12 -14.34
C ALA A 96 21.38 -9.69 -14.79
N GLU A 97 21.68 -11.00 -14.69
CA GLU A 97 23.06 -11.45 -14.98
C GLU A 97 23.30 -12.01 -16.40
N GLU A 98 22.27 -12.35 -17.18
CA GLU A 98 22.49 -12.97 -18.52
C GLU A 98 22.27 -12.06 -19.75
N THR A 99 21.65 -10.87 -19.64
CA THR A 99 21.37 -10.03 -20.83
C THR A 99 22.50 -9.04 -21.19
N ILE A 100 23.49 -8.81 -20.30
CA ILE A 100 24.66 -7.94 -20.60
C ILE A 100 25.90 -8.78 -21.04
N GLY A 101 25.74 -10.10 -21.23
CA GLY A 101 26.87 -11.01 -21.52
C GLY A 101 26.95 -11.61 -22.93
N GLN A 102 25.89 -11.55 -23.76
CA GLN A 102 25.81 -12.37 -24.98
C GLN A 102 25.61 -11.59 -26.29
N GLY A 103 25.88 -10.27 -26.30
CA GLY A 103 25.88 -9.45 -27.53
C GLY A 103 27.25 -9.22 -28.18
N SER A 104 28.34 -9.65 -27.55
CA SER A 104 29.72 -9.32 -27.99
C SER A 104 30.56 -10.55 -28.34
N VAL A 105 29.97 -11.52 -29.05
CA VAL A 105 30.71 -12.60 -29.72
C VAL A 105 30.20 -12.76 -31.15
N ALA A 106 30.52 -11.81 -32.03
CA ALA A 106 30.43 -12.00 -33.48
C ALA A 106 31.16 -10.88 -34.25
N ALA A 107 32.49 -10.91 -34.29
CA ALA A 107 33.24 -10.28 -35.38
C ALA A 107 34.55 -11.05 -35.63
N PRO A 108 34.64 -11.90 -36.66
CA PRO A 108 35.88 -12.53 -37.05
C PRO A 108 36.67 -11.53 -37.91
N ARG A 109 37.86 -11.13 -37.46
CA ARG A 109 38.89 -10.59 -38.36
C ARG A 109 40.07 -11.57 -38.38
N ARG A 110 40.04 -12.45 -39.39
CA ARG A 110 41.24 -13.10 -39.93
C ARG A 110 42.10 -12.04 -40.62
N THR A 111 43.42 -12.17 -40.41
CA THR A 111 44.56 -11.82 -41.30
C THR A 111 44.51 -10.50 -42.05
#